data_AF-A0A7S0FX38-F1
#
_entry.id   AF-A0A7S0FX38-F1
#
_cell.length_a   1.000
_cell.length_b   1.000
_cell.length_c   1.000
_cell.angle_alpha   90.00
_cell.angle_beta   90.00
_cell.angle_gamma   90.00
#
_symmetry.space_group_name_H-M   'P 1'
#
loop_
_entity.id
_entity.type
_entity.pdbx_description
1 polymer ?
#
loop_
_entity_poly.entity_id
_entity_poly.type
_entity_poly.pdbx_seq_one_letter_code
_entity_poly.pdbx_strand_id
1 'polypeptide(L)'
;DVIEKYAPDAVIGQLGAGGAEEEEEDEEEAEPDLPAGMSAYTKEEVAKHTTKGDCWVILHNQVLNVTSFLSQHPGGELAILTFAGKDATAEFDMIHPPDVIEKYA
;
A
#
# COMPACT_ATOMS: atom_id res chain seq x y z
N ASP A 1 10.27 -10.38 -12.46
CA ASP A 1 9.49 -9.52 -11.58
C ASP A 1 9.18 -10.25 -10.30
N VAL A 2 9.46 -9.66 -9.15
CA VAL A 2 9.39 -10.37 -7.85
C VAL A 2 8.03 -10.12 -7.21
N ILE A 3 7.56 -8.91 -6.91
CA ILE A 3 6.20 -8.82 -6.36
C ILE A 3 5.10 -9.16 -7.37
N GLU A 4 5.22 -8.94 -8.69
CA GLU A 4 4.30 -9.59 -9.66
C GLU A 4 4.31 -11.15 -9.57
N LYS A 5 5.44 -11.74 -9.18
CA LYS A 5 5.59 -13.20 -9.00
C LYS A 5 5.25 -13.68 -7.58
N TYR A 6 5.36 -12.83 -6.57
CA TYR A 6 5.41 -13.18 -5.15
C TYR A 6 4.36 -12.44 -4.30
N ALA A 7 3.79 -11.34 -4.77
CA ALA A 7 2.64 -10.60 -4.22
C ALA A 7 1.95 -9.70 -5.30
N PRO A 8 1.42 -10.25 -6.41
CA PRO A 8 0.81 -9.48 -7.51
C PRO A 8 -0.38 -8.60 -7.08
N ASP A 9 -0.94 -8.91 -5.91
CA ASP A 9 -2.06 -8.20 -5.31
C ASP A 9 -1.60 -7.24 -4.19
N ALA A 10 -0.30 -6.90 -4.15
CA ALA A 10 0.24 -6.03 -3.11
C ALA A 10 -0.34 -4.62 -3.21
N VAL A 11 -0.47 -4.05 -4.41
CA VAL A 11 -1.14 -2.77 -4.61
C VAL A 11 -2.64 -2.98 -4.47
N ILE A 12 -3.20 -2.53 -3.35
CA ILE A 12 -4.64 -2.69 -3.06
C ILE A 12 -5.45 -1.43 -3.35
N GLY A 13 -4.78 -0.29 -3.53
CA GLY A 13 -5.44 0.97 -3.84
C GLY A 13 -4.51 2.17 -3.77
N GLN A 14 -5.08 3.33 -3.52
CA GLN A 14 -4.36 4.59 -3.39
C GLN A 14 -4.92 5.46 -2.27
N LEU A 15 -4.14 6.45 -1.85
CA LEU A 15 -4.59 7.44 -0.88
C LEU A 15 -5.69 8.32 -1.46
N GLY A 16 -6.79 8.44 -0.75
CA GLY A 16 -7.92 9.30 -1.10
C GLY A 16 -8.79 9.61 0.12
N ALA A 17 -9.83 10.43 -0.09
CA ALA A 17 -10.94 10.49 0.85
C ALA A 17 -11.61 9.11 0.82
N GLY A 18 -11.35 8.30 1.85
CA GLY A 18 -11.56 6.85 1.77
C GLY A 18 -13.01 6.47 1.49
N GLY A 19 -13.17 5.50 0.58
CA GLY A 19 -14.38 4.71 0.43
C GLY A 19 -14.05 3.31 0.93
N ALA A 20 -14.20 3.09 2.24
CA ALA A 20 -14.18 1.73 2.76
C ALA A 20 -15.53 1.11 2.45
N GLU A 21 -15.53 -0.04 1.78
CA GLU A 21 -16.70 -0.90 1.63
C GLU A 21 -17.14 -1.37 3.03
N GLU A 22 -18.05 -0.63 3.65
CA GLU A 22 -19.16 -1.23 4.37
C GLU A 22 -20.43 -0.89 3.57
N GLU A 23 -21.26 -1.90 3.31
CA GLU A 23 -22.57 -1.72 2.70
C GLU A 23 -23.35 -0.65 3.49
N GLU A 24 -23.82 0.42 2.82
CA GLU A 24 -25.14 1.06 2.89
C GLU A 24 -25.10 2.55 2.45
N GLU A 25 -25.89 2.82 1.40
CA GLU A 25 -26.63 4.04 0.99
C GLU A 25 -26.02 5.47 1.07
N ASP A 26 -25.99 6.09 -0.11
CA ASP A 26 -26.26 7.51 -0.45
C ASP A 26 -25.52 8.61 0.35
N GLU A 27 -24.58 9.31 -0.32
CA GLU A 27 -24.62 10.77 -0.50
C GLU A 27 -23.39 11.25 -1.30
N GLU A 28 -23.68 11.90 -2.41
CA GLU A 28 -22.80 12.56 -3.39
C GLU A 28 -21.87 13.60 -2.74
N GLU A 29 -20.53 13.48 -2.87
CA GLU A 29 -19.61 14.63 -2.98
C GLU A 29 -18.19 14.22 -3.45
N ALA A 30 -17.79 14.80 -4.59
CA ALA A 30 -16.44 14.93 -5.17
C ALA A 30 -15.54 13.68 -5.27
N GLU A 31 -15.67 12.96 -6.39
CA GLU A 31 -14.77 11.87 -6.78
C GLU A 31 -13.36 12.39 -7.10
N PRO A 32 -12.29 11.93 -6.43
CA PRO A 32 -10.95 12.05 -6.98
C PRO A 32 -10.89 11.25 -8.28
N ASP A 33 -10.29 11.83 -9.32
CA ASP A 33 -10.04 11.25 -10.65
C ASP A 33 -9.11 10.04 -10.53
N LEU A 34 -9.64 8.93 -10.00
CA LEU A 34 -8.94 7.66 -9.84
C LEU A 34 -9.26 6.77 -11.05
N PRO A 35 -8.27 6.04 -11.60
CA PRO A 35 -8.55 5.07 -12.65
C PRO A 35 -9.59 4.06 -12.15
N ALA A 36 -10.64 3.86 -12.96
CA ALA A 36 -11.76 2.98 -12.64
C ALA A 36 -11.26 1.59 -12.20
N GLY A 37 -11.57 1.20 -10.96
CA GLY A 37 -11.22 -0.10 -10.38
C GLY A 37 -10.15 -0.09 -9.28
N MET A 38 -9.62 1.08 -8.88
CA MET A 38 -8.63 1.18 -7.79
C MET A 38 -9.26 1.79 -6.52
N SER A 39 -9.31 1.03 -5.42
CA SER A 39 -9.91 1.46 -4.15
C SER A 39 -9.16 2.66 -3.52
N ALA A 40 -9.90 3.51 -2.81
CA ALA A 40 -9.36 4.68 -2.12
C ALA A 40 -9.32 4.46 -0.61
N TYR A 41 -8.16 4.69 0.01
CA TYR A 41 -7.93 4.52 1.45
C TYR A 41 -7.47 5.82 2.09
N THR A 42 -7.90 6.07 3.33
CA THR A 42 -7.35 7.17 4.14
C THR A 42 -6.04 6.78 4.79
N LYS A 43 -5.25 7.77 5.24
CA LYS A 43 -4.06 7.51 6.05
C LYS A 43 -4.41 6.88 7.39
N GLU A 44 -5.55 7.25 7.94
CA GLU A 44 -6.08 6.71 9.19
C GLU A 44 -6.44 5.23 9.06
N GLU A 45 -6.95 4.80 7.90
CA GLU A 45 -7.19 3.38 7.62
C GLU A 45 -5.87 2.63 7.54
N VAL A 46 -4.93 3.11 6.72
CA VAL A 46 -3.61 2.48 6.58
C VAL A 46 -2.90 2.35 7.93
N ALA A 47 -3.03 3.35 8.81
CA ALA A 47 -2.41 3.36 10.15
C ALA A 47 -2.91 2.26 11.09
N LYS A 48 -3.97 1.52 10.76
CA LYS A 48 -4.43 0.35 11.52
C LYS A 48 -3.59 -0.91 11.24
N HIS A 49 -3.02 -1.02 10.05
CA HIS A 49 -2.35 -2.21 9.54
C HIS A 49 -0.84 -2.21 9.87
N THR A 50 -0.51 -2.43 11.15
CA THR A 50 0.82 -2.19 11.72
C THR A 50 1.58 -3.44 12.17
N THR A 51 1.08 -4.65 11.88
CA THR A 51 1.61 -5.90 12.45
C THR A 51 2.18 -6.84 11.39
N LYS A 52 2.98 -7.84 11.80
CA LYS A 52 3.51 -8.84 10.86
C LYS A 52 2.42 -9.65 10.13
N GLY A 53 1.27 -9.86 10.76
CA GLY A 53 0.14 -10.56 10.13
C GLY A 53 -0.79 -9.64 9.35
N ASP A 54 -0.54 -8.33 9.40
CA ASP A 54 -1.39 -7.30 8.81
C ASP A 54 -0.58 -6.00 8.66
N CYS A 55 0.17 -5.89 7.56
CA CYS A 55 1.15 -4.85 7.32
C CYS A 55 0.88 -4.14 6.01
N TRP A 56 0.45 -2.88 6.10
CA TRP A 56 0.32 -2.00 4.93
C TRP A 56 1.36 -0.88 4.98
N VAL A 57 1.71 -0.36 3.81
CA VAL A 57 2.57 0.82 3.64
C VAL A 57 2.05 1.69 2.51
N ILE A 58 2.37 2.98 2.56
CA ILE A 58 2.14 3.89 1.44
C ILE A 58 3.46 4.13 0.70
N LEU A 59 3.44 3.98 -0.62
CA LEU A 59 4.54 4.35 -1.52
C LEU A 59 3.97 5.16 -2.69
N HIS A 60 4.45 6.39 -2.88
CA HIS A 60 4.01 7.29 -3.95
C HIS A 60 2.48 7.40 -4.07
N ASN A 61 1.80 7.59 -2.94
CA ASN A 61 0.33 7.60 -2.80
C ASN A 61 -0.38 6.28 -3.12
N GLN A 62 0.31 5.20 -3.48
CA GLN A 62 -0.28 3.87 -3.56
C GLN A 62 -0.30 3.22 -2.18
N VAL A 63 -1.36 2.48 -1.89
CA VAL A 63 -1.49 1.69 -0.67
C VAL A 63 -1.17 0.24 -1.00
N LEU A 64 -0.16 -0.30 -0.31
CA LEU A 64 0.32 -1.64 -0.52
C LEU A 64 0.08 -2.51 0.72
N ASN A 65 -0.56 -3.67 0.53
CA ASN A 65 -0.56 -4.76 1.50
C ASN A 65 0.66 -5.65 1.28
N VAL A 66 1.69 -5.47 2.11
CA VAL A 66 2.98 -6.16 1.99
C VAL A 66 3.10 -7.36 2.93
N THR A 67 2.02 -7.74 3.60
CA THR A 67 1.98 -8.84 4.60
C THR A 67 2.65 -10.12 4.08
N SER A 68 2.28 -10.57 2.88
CA SER A 68 2.83 -11.79 2.26
C SER A 68 4.25 -11.61 1.71
N PHE A 69 4.69 -10.37 1.49
CA PHE A 69 6.01 -10.05 0.99
C PHE A 69 7.06 -9.90 2.09
N LEU A 70 6.66 -9.63 3.34
CA LEU A 70 7.57 -9.40 4.47
C LEU A 70 8.72 -10.41 4.52
N SER A 71 8.41 -11.72 4.51
CA SER A 71 9.40 -12.81 4.63
C SER A 71 10.31 -12.97 3.41
N GLN A 72 9.97 -12.31 2.30
CA GLN A 72 10.67 -12.36 1.03
C GLN A 72 11.49 -11.10 0.77
N HIS A 73 11.35 -10.07 1.61
CA HIS A 73 12.05 -8.80 1.47
C HIS A 73 13.58 -8.99 1.66
N PRO A 74 14.41 -8.68 0.64
CA PRO A 74 15.86 -8.85 0.74
C PRO A 74 16.52 -8.01 1.84
N GLY A 75 15.95 -6.85 2.17
CA GLY A 75 16.39 -6.01 3.29
C GLY A 75 15.94 -6.52 4.68
N GLY A 76 15.20 -7.63 4.72
CA GLY A 76 14.64 -8.25 5.93
C GLY A 76 13.29 -7.67 6.36
N GLU A 77 12.49 -8.48 7.06
CA GLU A 77 11.14 -8.12 7.52
C GLU A 77 11.10 -6.83 8.35
N LEU A 78 12.07 -6.65 9.25
CA LEU A 78 12.11 -5.53 10.20
C LEU A 78 12.25 -4.17 9.49
N ALA A 79 12.87 -4.14 8.31
CA ALA A 79 13.02 -2.91 7.53
C ALA A 79 11.64 -2.38 7.10
N ILE A 80 10.73 -3.27 6.67
CA ILE A 80 9.35 -2.89 6.31
C ILE A 80 8.52 -2.64 7.57
N LEU A 81 8.60 -3.51 8.58
CA LEU A 81 7.77 -3.40 9.80
C LEU A 81 7.96 -2.07 10.56
N THR A 82 9.13 -1.43 10.43
CA THR A 82 9.39 -0.09 11.00
C THR A 82 8.44 0.98 10.43
N PHE A 83 7.95 0.76 9.21
CA PHE A 83 7.05 1.64 8.45
C PHE A 83 5.64 1.08 8.31
N ALA A 84 5.30 -0.02 9.01
CA ALA A 84 3.95 -0.57 8.96
C ALA A 84 2.92 0.50 9.39
N GLY A 85 1.88 0.65 8.57
CA GLY A 85 0.84 1.67 8.69
C GLY A 85 1.29 3.10 8.39
N LYS A 86 2.39 3.30 7.66
CA LYS A 86 2.96 4.63 7.38
C LYS A 86 3.29 4.82 5.91
N ASP A 87 3.51 6.08 5.55
CA ASP A 87 4.19 6.46 4.32
C ASP A 87 5.70 6.20 4.45
N ALA A 88 6.22 5.39 3.54
CA ALA A 88 7.62 4.98 3.49
C ALA A 88 8.32 5.51 2.23
N THR A 89 7.68 6.40 1.47
CA THR A 89 8.16 6.85 0.14
C THR A 89 9.58 7.41 0.21
N ALA A 90 9.84 8.31 1.16
CA ALA A 90 11.14 8.97 1.28
C ALA A 90 12.27 7.97 1.59
N GLU A 91 12.06 7.07 2.54
CA GLU A 91 13.05 6.05 2.91
C GLU A 91 13.21 4.98 1.84
N PHE A 92 12.13 4.65 1.13
CA PHE A 92 12.15 3.74 0.00
C PHE A 92 13.03 4.29 -1.14
N ASP A 93 12.80 5.54 -1.56
CA ASP A 93 13.52 6.21 -2.65
C ASP A 93 15.02 6.41 -2.37
N MET A 94 15.41 6.49 -1.10
CA MET A 94 16.82 6.60 -0.72
C MET A 94 17.63 5.31 -0.92
N ILE A 95 16.94 4.16 -0.95
CA ILE A 95 17.57 2.83 -0.91
C ILE A 95 17.32 2.06 -2.21
N HIS A 96 16.15 2.25 -2.81
CA HIS A 96 15.69 1.47 -3.97
C HIS A 96 15.69 2.35 -5.22
N PRO A 97 16.18 1.85 -6.36
CA PRO A 97 16.01 2.55 -7.62
C PRO A 97 14.51 2.60 -8.00
N PRO A 98 14.07 3.64 -8.75
CA PRO A 98 12.66 3.90 -9.00
C PRO A 98 11.95 2.81 -9.80
N ASP A 99 12.70 1.95 -10.52
CA ASP A 99 12.15 0.80 -11.24
C ASP A 99 11.81 -0.38 -10.32
N VAL A 100 12.13 -0.32 -9.02
CA VAL A 100 11.86 -1.43 -8.09
C VAL A 100 10.38 -1.61 -7.82
N ILE A 101 9.55 -0.57 -7.89
CA ILE A 101 8.11 -0.80 -7.74
C ILE A 101 7.61 -1.52 -9.00
N GLU A 102 7.70 -0.98 -10.21
CA GLU A 102 7.19 -1.68 -11.42
C GLU A 102 7.84 -3.06 -11.70
N LYS A 103 9.10 -3.29 -11.32
CA LYS A 103 9.77 -4.60 -11.46
C LYS A 103 9.45 -5.56 -10.31
N TYR A 104 8.82 -5.05 -9.27
CA TYR A 104 8.49 -5.75 -8.05
C TYR A 104 7.14 -5.22 -7.48
N ALA A 105 6.09 -4.93 -8.27
CA ALA A 105 4.76 -4.41 -7.85
C ALA A 105 3.71 -4.92 -8.83
#